data_AF-A0A2N9AII7-F1
#
_entry.id   AF-A0A2N9AII7-F1
#
_cell.length_a   1.000
_cell.length_b   1.000
_cell.length_c   1.000
_cell.angle_alpha   90.00
_cell.angle_beta   90.00
_cell.angle_gamma   90.00
#
_symmetry.space_group_name_H-M   'P 1'
#
loop_
_entity.id
_entity.type
_entity.pdbx_description
1 polymer ?
#
loop_
_entity_poly.entity_id
_entity_poly.type
_entity_poly.pdbx_seq_one_letter_code
_entity_poly.pdbx_strand_id
1 'polypeptide(L)'
;MSDRTPEQQALAHLFLALGIRLPIRAGGMHGRGLSEADGTPLFMGAPTGSLSTDRARALAAAAAINTATGTPDHEAAPLPVLRPLTADVIRAASDPFDPEHLIAVARAARIAPRADAAE
;
A
#
# COMPACT_ATOMS: atom_id res chain seq x y z
N MET A 1 -16.99 17.33 -9.22
CA MET A 1 -16.01 16.65 -10.08
C MET A 1 -14.73 17.45 -9.98
N SER A 2 -13.60 16.84 -9.59
CA SER A 2 -12.33 17.58 -9.57
C SER A 2 -11.98 17.91 -11.02
N ASP A 3 -11.84 19.19 -11.34
CA ASP A 3 -11.53 19.66 -12.69
C ASP A 3 -10.10 19.23 -13.05
N ARG A 4 -9.97 18.04 -13.65
CA ARG A 4 -8.70 17.59 -14.25
C ARG A 4 -8.29 18.56 -15.34
N THR A 5 -7.00 18.88 -15.42
CA THR A 5 -6.46 19.55 -16.61
C THR A 5 -6.56 18.63 -17.84
N PRO A 6 -6.51 19.17 -19.06
CA PRO A 6 -6.48 18.35 -20.27
C PRO A 6 -5.38 17.28 -20.26
N GLU A 7 -4.20 17.59 -19.73
CA GLU A 7 -3.08 16.67 -19.60
C GLU A 7 -3.36 15.56 -18.59
N GLN A 8 -3.94 15.92 -17.43
CA GLN A 8 -4.35 14.93 -16.42
C GLN A 8 -5.43 13.99 -16.97
N GLN A 9 -6.39 14.53 -17.74
CA GLN A 9 -7.43 13.75 -18.39
C GLN A 9 -6.84 12.80 -19.45
N ALA A 10 -5.92 13.28 -20.29
CA ALA A 10 -5.25 12.45 -21.30
C ALA A 10 -4.44 11.32 -20.65
N LEU A 11 -3.73 11.60 -19.57
CA LEU A 11 -2.99 10.57 -18.83
C LEU A 11 -3.94 9.58 -18.14
N ALA A 12 -5.03 10.04 -17.52
CA ALA A 12 -6.03 9.16 -16.93
C ALA A 12 -6.67 8.23 -18.00
N HIS A 13 -6.95 8.75 -19.19
CA HIS A 13 -7.43 7.94 -20.32
C HIS A 13 -6.42 6.90 -20.77
N LEU A 14 -5.12 7.23 -20.81
CA LEU A 14 -4.07 6.25 -21.13
C LEU A 14 -4.07 5.10 -20.12
N PHE A 15 -4.15 5.38 -18.82
CA PHE A 15 -4.21 4.34 -17.78
C PHE A 15 -5.42 3.44 -17.98
N LEU A 16 -6.60 4.02 -18.19
CA LEU A 16 -7.83 3.25 -18.45
C LEU A 16 -7.73 2.40 -19.73
N ALA A 17 -7.12 2.94 -20.80
CA ALA A 17 -6.89 2.22 -22.05
C ALA A 17 -5.93 1.03 -21.89
N LEU A 18 -5.02 1.10 -20.92
CA LEU A 18 -4.14 0.00 -20.52
C LEU A 18 -4.80 -0.97 -19.52
N GLY A 19 -6.08 -0.75 -19.18
CA GLY A 19 -6.83 -1.58 -18.25
C GLY A 19 -6.58 -1.26 -16.76
N ILE A 20 -5.86 -0.17 -16.45
CA ILE A 20 -5.48 0.19 -15.09
C ILE A 20 -6.54 1.09 -14.45
N ARG A 21 -7.07 0.69 -13.28
CA ARG A 21 -8.08 1.44 -12.53
C ARG A 21 -7.44 2.38 -11.51
N LEU A 22 -7.68 3.67 -11.69
CA LEU A 22 -7.29 4.75 -10.77
C LEU A 22 -8.33 4.93 -9.64
N PRO A 23 -7.93 5.38 -8.43
CA PRO A 23 -6.58 5.74 -8.03
C PRO A 23 -5.67 4.53 -7.79
N ILE A 24 -4.35 4.75 -7.92
CA ILE A 24 -3.33 3.77 -7.54
C ILE A 24 -3.07 3.86 -6.04
N ARG A 25 -2.95 2.71 -5.38
CA ARG A 25 -2.68 2.61 -3.95
C ARG A 25 -1.40 1.84 -3.68
N ALA A 26 -0.78 2.06 -2.52
CA ALA A 26 0.21 1.13 -2.02
C ALA A 26 -0.50 -0.17 -1.60
N GLY A 27 -0.03 -1.30 -2.12
CA GLY A 27 -0.61 -2.61 -1.92
C GLY A 27 0.43 -3.70 -1.78
N GLY A 28 0.01 -4.96 -1.83
CA GLY A 28 0.86 -6.11 -1.59
C GLY A 28 1.36 -6.21 -0.14
N MET A 29 2.23 -7.19 0.11
CA MET A 29 2.69 -7.52 1.46
C MET A 29 3.39 -6.32 2.13
N HIS A 30 2.80 -5.81 3.21
CA HIS A 30 3.24 -4.62 3.96
C HIS A 30 3.28 -3.31 3.15
N GLY A 31 2.50 -3.21 2.07
CA GLY A 31 2.41 -1.99 1.25
C GLY A 31 3.65 -1.73 0.39
N ARG A 32 4.38 -2.80 0.02
CA ARG A 32 5.62 -2.73 -0.76
C ARG A 32 5.41 -2.74 -2.28
N GLY A 33 4.18 -2.86 -2.74
CA GLY A 33 3.82 -2.85 -4.16
C GLY A 33 2.77 -1.79 -4.46
N LEU A 34 2.30 -1.78 -5.70
CA LEU A 34 1.18 -0.96 -6.13
C LEU A 34 -0.05 -1.84 -6.34
N SER A 35 -1.21 -1.27 -6.13
CA SER A 35 -2.50 -1.88 -6.42
C SER A 35 -3.43 -0.86 -7.07
N GLU A 36 -4.31 -1.34 -7.93
CA GLU A 36 -5.38 -0.56 -8.54
C GLU A 36 -6.49 -0.23 -7.54
N ALA A 37 -7.47 0.56 -7.99
CA ALA A 37 -8.61 0.97 -7.19
C ALA A 37 -9.46 -0.20 -6.65
N ASP A 38 -9.45 -1.36 -7.32
CA ASP A 38 -10.16 -2.57 -6.88
C ASP A 38 -9.26 -3.56 -6.13
N GLY A 39 -8.01 -3.18 -5.84
CA GLY A 39 -7.04 -4.02 -5.15
C GLY A 39 -6.21 -4.92 -6.06
N THR A 40 -6.47 -4.94 -7.37
CA THR A 40 -5.67 -5.70 -8.34
C THR A 40 -4.20 -5.27 -8.25
N PRO A 41 -3.25 -6.20 -8.05
CA PRO A 41 -1.84 -5.83 -7.90
C PRO A 41 -1.25 -5.36 -9.23
N LEU A 42 -0.54 -4.23 -9.19
CA LEU A 42 0.29 -3.73 -10.28
C LEU A 42 1.74 -4.11 -10.03
N PHE A 43 2.34 -4.83 -10.98
CA PHE A 43 3.76 -5.14 -10.91
C PHE A 43 4.58 -3.89 -11.28
N MET A 44 5.14 -3.22 -10.27
CA MET A 44 6.03 -2.09 -10.50
C MET A 44 7.07 -2.01 -9.38
N GLY A 45 8.33 -2.39 -9.68
CA GLY A 45 9.46 -2.12 -8.78
C GLY A 45 10.64 -3.08 -8.90
N ALA A 46 11.85 -2.51 -8.82
CA ALA A 46 13.08 -3.22 -8.49
C ALA A 46 13.28 -3.13 -6.96
N PRO A 47 13.16 -4.26 -6.22
CA PRO A 47 13.29 -4.25 -4.76
C PRO A 47 14.68 -3.78 -4.32
N THR A 48 14.74 -3.01 -3.23
CA THR A 48 15.97 -2.38 -2.72
C THR A 48 16.67 -3.15 -1.61
N GLY A 49 16.13 -4.30 -1.22
CA GLY A 49 16.58 -5.04 -0.03
C GLY A 49 16.12 -4.43 1.30
N SER A 50 15.54 -3.22 1.29
CA SER A 50 14.97 -2.56 2.47
C SER A 50 13.45 -2.48 2.34
N LEU A 51 12.74 -3.19 3.22
CA LEU A 51 11.28 -3.24 3.20
C LEU A 51 10.64 -1.86 3.42
N SER A 52 11.25 -1.04 4.27
CA SER A 52 10.82 0.33 4.53
C SER A 52 11.03 1.21 3.29
N THR A 53 12.13 1.03 2.58
CA THR A 53 12.44 1.78 1.35
C THR A 53 11.50 1.38 0.22
N ASP A 54 11.22 0.09 0.06
CA ASP A 54 10.28 -0.42 -0.95
C ASP A 54 8.86 0.12 -0.70
N ARG A 55 8.41 0.11 0.56
CA ARG A 55 7.14 0.73 0.96
C ARG A 55 7.12 2.23 0.68
N ALA A 56 8.18 2.96 1.02
CA ALA A 56 8.26 4.41 0.76
C ALA A 56 8.20 4.72 -0.74
N ARG A 57 8.86 3.92 -1.58
CA ARG A 57 8.81 4.03 -3.04
C ARG A 57 7.41 3.78 -3.57
N ALA A 58 6.72 2.74 -3.08
CA ALA A 58 5.34 2.44 -3.48
C ALA A 58 4.39 3.61 -3.15
N LEU A 59 4.47 4.15 -1.93
CA LEU A 59 3.66 5.30 -1.51
C LEU A 59 3.95 6.55 -2.36
N ALA A 60 5.22 6.82 -2.64
CA ALA A 60 5.63 7.96 -3.47
C ALA A 60 5.13 7.81 -4.92
N ALA A 61 5.25 6.61 -5.51
CA ALA A 61 4.78 6.33 -6.86
C ALA A 61 3.25 6.46 -6.98
N ALA A 62 2.50 5.88 -6.04
CA ALA A 62 1.05 5.99 -6.00
C ALA A 62 0.61 7.46 -5.92
N ALA A 63 1.21 8.23 -5.01
CA ALA A 63 0.91 9.66 -4.89
C ALA A 63 1.22 10.43 -6.18
N ALA A 64 2.39 10.20 -6.79
CA ALA A 64 2.78 10.86 -8.03
C ALA A 64 1.82 10.55 -9.20
N ILE A 65 1.43 9.28 -9.37
CA ILE A 65 0.49 8.85 -10.42
C ILE A 65 -0.88 9.49 -10.20
N ASN A 66 -1.39 9.47 -8.97
CA ASN A 66 -2.69 10.04 -8.63
C ASN A 66 -2.72 11.55 -8.83
N THR A 67 -1.65 12.27 -8.47
CA THR A 67 -1.52 13.70 -8.75
C THR A 67 -1.43 13.97 -10.25
N ALA A 68 -0.62 13.20 -10.99
CA ALA A 68 -0.42 13.38 -12.42
C ALA A 68 -1.68 13.05 -13.25
N THR A 69 -2.55 12.17 -12.75
CA THR A 69 -3.83 11.85 -13.40
C THR A 69 -5.00 12.67 -12.86
N GLY A 70 -4.76 13.59 -11.90
CA GLY A 70 -5.83 14.33 -11.23
C GLY A 70 -6.88 13.40 -10.60
N THR A 71 -6.45 12.27 -10.05
CA THR A 71 -7.30 11.28 -9.37
C THR A 71 -6.83 11.14 -7.93
N PRO A 72 -7.04 12.16 -7.08
CA PRO A 72 -6.66 12.08 -5.68
C PRO A 72 -7.36 10.89 -5.03
N ASP A 73 -6.60 10.04 -4.35
CA ASP A 73 -7.16 8.98 -3.55
C ASP A 73 -7.74 9.59 -2.27
N HIS A 74 -9.07 9.68 -2.19
CA HIS A 74 -9.77 10.23 -1.03
C HIS A 74 -9.73 9.32 0.19
N GLU A 75 -9.37 8.04 0.00
CA GLU A 75 -9.14 7.08 1.08
C GLU A 75 -7.68 7.12 1.56
N ALA A 76 -6.77 7.70 0.75
CA ALA A 76 -5.42 7.96 1.20
C ALA A 76 -5.42 9.13 2.18
N ALA A 77 -4.83 8.90 3.36
CA ALA A 77 -4.42 9.99 4.24
C ALA A 77 -3.53 10.99 3.46
N PRO A 78 -3.40 12.27 3.91
CA PRO A 78 -2.41 13.18 3.36
C PRO A 78 -1.05 12.48 3.27
N LEU A 79 -0.21 12.87 2.27
CA LEU A 79 1.08 12.23 1.95
C LEU A 79 1.60 11.41 3.13
N PRO A 80 1.57 10.08 3.06
CA PRO A 80 1.69 9.24 4.23
C PRO A 80 2.99 9.59 4.94
N VAL A 81 2.91 9.95 6.22
CA VAL A 81 4.12 10.10 7.04
C VAL A 81 4.88 8.79 6.91
N LEU A 82 6.05 8.84 6.27
CA LEU A 82 6.88 7.68 6.03
C LEU A 82 7.37 7.16 7.38
N ARG A 83 6.60 6.24 7.95
CA ARG A 83 6.99 5.48 9.13
C ARG A 83 7.74 4.25 8.64
N PRO A 84 9.03 4.08 9.02
CA PRO A 84 9.73 2.83 8.79
C PRO A 84 8.91 1.65 9.34
N LEU A 85 8.98 0.52 8.66
CA LEU A 85 8.45 -0.72 9.22
C LEU A 85 9.24 -1.06 10.48
N THR A 86 8.55 -1.54 11.52
CA THR A 86 9.20 -1.96 12.76
C THR A 86 10.03 -3.23 12.51
N ALA A 87 11.02 -3.49 13.36
CA ALA A 87 11.84 -4.69 13.28
C ALA A 87 11.00 -5.97 13.28
N ASP A 88 9.92 -6.01 14.06
CA ASP A 88 9.01 -7.16 14.12
C ASP A 88 8.25 -7.36 12.81
N VAL A 89 7.78 -6.29 12.17
CA VAL A 89 7.14 -6.38 10.85
C VAL A 89 8.14 -6.84 9.79
N ILE A 90 9.39 -6.36 9.87
CA ILE A 90 10.44 -6.78 8.94
C ILE A 90 10.79 -8.26 9.14
N ARG A 91 10.89 -8.72 10.40
CA ARG A 91 11.16 -10.13 10.74
C ARG A 91 10.04 -11.03 10.24
N ALA A 92 8.78 -10.69 10.53
CA ALA A 92 7.61 -11.42 10.06
C ALA A 92 7.55 -11.53 8.53
N ALA A 93 7.95 -10.48 7.82
CA ALA A 93 7.99 -10.49 6.36
C ALA A 93 9.14 -11.33 5.77
N SER A 94 10.25 -11.44 6.51
CA SER A 94 11.46 -12.14 6.06
C SER A 94 11.41 -13.64 6.39
N ASP A 95 10.78 -13.99 7.51
CA ASP A 95 10.55 -15.37 7.95
C ASP A 95 9.13 -15.51 8.54
N PRO A 96 8.10 -15.68 7.69
CA PRO A 96 6.71 -15.73 8.15
C PRO A 96 6.37 -16.98 8.97
N PHE A 97 7.27 -17.97 9.01
CA PHE A 97 7.08 -19.23 9.74
C PHE A 97 8.05 -19.38 10.92
N ASP A 98 8.74 -18.32 11.33
CA ASP A 98 9.57 -18.29 12.53
C ASP A 98 8.74 -18.74 13.76
N PRO A 99 9.06 -19.89 14.39
CA PRO A 99 8.30 -20.43 15.51
C PRO A 99 8.18 -19.47 16.70
N GLU A 100 9.24 -18.71 17.00
CA GLU A 100 9.23 -17.78 18.14
C GLU A 100 8.31 -16.59 17.87
N HIS A 101 8.30 -16.08 16.62
CA HIS A 101 7.37 -15.06 16.20
C HIS A 101 5.91 -15.54 16.27
N LEU A 102 5.63 -16.76 15.77
CA LEU A 102 4.30 -17.36 15.81
C LEU A 102 3.80 -17.55 17.26
N ILE A 103 4.68 -18.00 18.16
CA ILE A 103 4.37 -18.12 19.60
C ILE A 103 4.06 -16.74 20.20
N ALA A 104 4.84 -15.71 19.88
CA ALA A 104 4.61 -14.35 20.37
C ALA A 104 3.26 -13.78 19.87
N VAL A 105 2.93 -13.95 18.59
CA VAL A 105 1.64 -13.56 18.01
C VAL A 105 0.49 -14.30 18.67
N ALA A 106 0.60 -15.62 18.86
CA ALA A 106 -0.43 -16.43 19.52
C ALA A 106 -0.65 -16.00 20.99
N ARG A 107 0.42 -15.65 21.71
CA ARG A 107 0.33 -15.11 23.08
C ARG A 107 -0.37 -13.75 23.10
N ALA A 108 -0.01 -12.84 22.20
CA ALA A 108 -0.64 -11.52 22.11
C ALA A 108 -2.14 -11.61 21.78
N ALA A 109 -2.51 -12.47 20.82
CA ALA A 109 -3.91 -12.71 20.44
C ALA A 109 -4.76 -13.31 21.58
N ARG A 110 -4.13 -14.02 22.52
CA ARG A 110 -4.80 -14.58 23.71
C ARG A 110 -5.04 -13.53 24.81
N ILE A 111 -4.27 -12.45 24.83
CA ILE A 111 -4.34 -11.39 25.85
C ILE A 111 -5.24 -10.23 25.39
N ALA A 112 -5.34 -9.98 24.08
CA ALA A 112 -6.26 -8.98 23.53
C ALA A 112 -7.71 -9.50 23.61
N PRO A 113 -8.66 -8.78 24.24
CA PRO A 113 -10.07 -9.14 24.17
C PRO A 113 -10.52 -9.06 22.71
N ARG A 114 -11.28 -10.07 22.25
CA ARG A 114 -11.94 -10.02 20.94
C ARG A 114 -12.81 -8.77 20.88
N ALA A 115 -12.49 -7.84 19.98
CA ALA A 115 -13.31 -6.66 19.72
C ALA A 115 -14.73 -7.02 19.24
N ASP A 116 -14.94 -8.26 18.78
CA ASP A 116 -16.21 -8.76 18.26
C ASP A 116 -17.14 -9.38 19.33
N ALA A 117 -16.79 -9.30 20.62
CA ALA A 117 -17.58 -9.89 21.71
C ALA A 117 -18.46 -8.88 22.47
N ALA A 118 -18.69 -7.70 21.90
CA ALA A 118 -19.62 -6.70 22.41
C ALA A 118 -20.70 -6.40 21.36
N GLU A 119 -21.66 -7.31 21.25
CA GLU A 119 -23.00 -7.05 20.71
C GLU A 119 -24.04 -7.64 21.67
#